data_AF-A0A3Q1FNU4-F1
#
_entry.id   AF-A0A3Q1FNU4-F1
#
_cell.length_a   1.000
_cell.length_b   1.000
_cell.length_c   1.000
_cell.angle_alpha   90.00
_cell.angle_beta   90.00
_cell.angle_gamma   90.00
#
_symmetry.space_group_name_H-M   'P 1'
#
loop_
_entity.id
_entity.type
_entity.pdbx_description
1 polymer ?
#
loop_
_entity_poly.entity_id
_entity_poly.type
_entity_poly.pdbx_seq_one_letter_code
_entity_poly.pdbx_strand_id
1 'polypeptide(L)'
;CWLNDFQEELVVRPLHSGDIYASFQFRTLWETDFMRGNKEWSLFKMFSRTLTEACPLASSSKIYIDITDNPEHFELSPATSLLSQAMVLGDRRTFSVYDLTQQDTFGSVRSLNLLIRWKSTEGDMLRPLLHAERYVAGYGLQTGEIHTLMYNNHPYRSFPVLLLDSVPWYLRLYIHTLTVTSKGKDNKPSYIHYQPSKDRVRPHLLEMLVQLPPNSVTEVTVQFERALLKWTEYTPDPNHGFYVGSSVISSLVPSTVAMDTNSTQERPLFSSFFPCKEESSYFVRVYTEPLLVNLPTPDFSMPYNVICLTCTVVAVGYGSLYNLLTRSFQIEEPSPGLAKRIANVIRKMRGVPPL
;
A
#
# COMPACT_ATOMS: atom_id res chain seq x y z
N CYS A 1 3.01 13.45 -8.31
CA CYS A 1 3.40 12.47 -7.28
C CYS A 1 3.08 11.09 -7.83
N TRP A 2 4.08 10.40 -8.38
CA TRP A 2 3.92 9.05 -8.90
C TRP A 2 3.93 8.10 -7.70
N LEU A 3 2.84 7.38 -7.49
CA LEU A 3 2.72 6.37 -6.44
C LEU A 3 3.30 5.05 -6.97
N ASN A 4 4.63 4.94 -6.95
CA ASN A 4 5.29 3.66 -7.14
C ASN A 4 5.16 2.87 -5.83
N ASP A 5 4.47 1.73 -5.88
CA ASP A 5 4.34 0.85 -4.72
C ASP A 5 5.50 -0.17 -4.72
N PHE A 6 6.17 -0.30 -3.58
CA PHE A 6 7.37 -1.10 -3.40
C PHE A 6 7.16 -2.09 -2.24
N GLN A 7 7.23 -3.38 -2.54
CA GLN A 7 7.31 -4.42 -1.51
C GLN A 7 8.71 -5.02 -1.51
N GLU A 8 9.35 -5.07 -0.33
CA GLU A 8 10.71 -5.57 -0.14
C GLU A 8 10.71 -6.67 0.94
N GLU A 9 11.30 -7.82 0.63
CA GLU A 9 11.46 -8.95 1.54
C GLU A 9 12.93 -9.37 1.59
N LEU A 10 13.52 -9.40 2.79
CA LEU A 10 14.87 -9.90 3.04
C LEU A 10 14.79 -11.18 3.89
N VAL A 11 15.20 -12.30 3.31
CA VAL A 11 15.29 -13.59 4.01
C VAL A 11 16.74 -13.90 4.27
N VAL A 12 17.13 -13.98 5.54
CA VAL A 12 18.47 -14.38 5.98
C VAL A 12 18.38 -15.74 6.67
N ARG A 13 19.12 -16.74 6.17
CA ARG A 13 19.16 -18.09 6.71
C ARG A 13 20.61 -18.53 6.96
N PRO A 14 20.96 -18.93 8.18
CA PRO A 14 22.25 -19.59 8.42
C PRO A 14 22.23 -21.00 7.80
N LEU A 15 23.29 -21.36 7.08
CA LEU A 15 23.49 -22.69 6.50
C LEU A 15 24.39 -23.55 7.39
N HIS A 16 24.21 -24.86 7.32
CA HIS A 16 25.00 -25.83 8.10
C HIS A 16 26.50 -25.83 7.74
N SER A 17 26.87 -25.25 6.59
CA SER A 17 28.27 -25.04 6.18
C SER A 17 28.97 -23.89 6.93
N GLY A 18 28.22 -23.09 7.71
CA GLY A 18 28.72 -21.86 8.34
C GLY A 18 28.47 -20.60 7.52
N ASP A 19 28.00 -20.72 6.28
CA ASP A 19 27.66 -19.58 5.43
C ASP A 19 26.30 -18.98 5.78
N ILE A 20 26.13 -17.69 5.48
CA ILE A 20 24.86 -17.00 5.63
C ILE A 20 24.24 -16.83 4.24
N TYR A 21 23.10 -17.46 4.03
CA TYR A 21 22.27 -17.23 2.86
C TYR A 21 21.43 -15.98 3.07
N ALA A 22 21.49 -15.01 2.15
CA ALA A 22 20.65 -13.83 2.14
C ALA A 22 19.93 -13.73 0.78
N SER A 23 18.61 -13.56 0.80
CA SER A 23 17.76 -13.39 -0.37
C SER A 23 17.00 -12.09 -0.26
N PHE A 24 17.12 -11.24 -1.28
CA PHE A 24 16.41 -9.96 -1.36
C PHE A 24 15.43 -10.04 -2.54
N GLN A 25 14.15 -9.91 -2.26
CA GLN A 25 13.09 -9.90 -3.25
C GLN A 25 12.37 -8.55 -3.18
N PHE A 26 12.19 -7.91 -4.32
CA PHE A 26 11.39 -6.71 -4.42
C PHE A 26 10.42 -6.82 -5.59
N ARG A 27 9.18 -6.36 -5.37
CA ARG A 27 8.17 -6.21 -6.41
C ARG A 27 7.91 -4.73 -6.61
N THR A 28 8.09 -4.28 -7.84
CA THR A 28 7.90 -2.87 -8.24
C THR A 28 6.73 -2.79 -9.21
N LEU A 29 5.71 -2.00 -8.90
CA LEU A 29 4.67 -1.62 -9.86
C LEU A 29 5.01 -0.25 -10.42
N TRP A 30 5.19 -0.17 -11.75
CA TRP A 30 5.54 1.08 -12.43
C TRP A 30 4.31 1.60 -13.17
N GLU A 31 3.89 2.81 -12.83
CA GLU A 31 2.78 3.54 -13.47
C GLU A 31 3.20 4.14 -14.83
N THR A 32 4.25 3.61 -15.44
CA THR A 32 4.58 3.94 -16.82
C THR A 32 3.58 3.21 -17.71
N ASP A 33 2.75 3.97 -18.44
CA ASP A 33 1.91 3.44 -19.52
C ASP A 33 2.81 2.78 -20.58
N PHE A 34 3.18 1.51 -20.37
CA PHE A 34 3.82 0.69 -21.39
C PHE A 34 2.93 0.60 -22.65
N MET A 35 1.65 1.00 -22.57
CA MET A 35 0.69 1.00 -23.67
C MET A 35 0.57 2.33 -24.43
N ARG A 36 1.12 3.47 -23.95
CA ARG A 36 1.02 4.79 -24.62
C ARG A 36 2.34 5.36 -25.16
N GLY A 37 3.42 4.59 -25.16
CA GLY A 37 4.71 4.97 -25.78
C GLY A 37 5.46 3.76 -26.34
N ASN A 38 6.67 3.98 -26.89
CA ASN A 38 7.56 2.90 -27.30
C ASN A 38 7.76 1.94 -26.10
N LYS A 39 7.20 0.73 -26.22
CA LYS A 39 7.35 -0.37 -25.25
C LYS A 39 8.82 -0.77 -25.16
N GLU A 40 9.57 -0.05 -24.35
CA GLU A 40 11.00 -0.21 -24.18
C GLU A 40 11.35 -0.11 -22.70
N TRP A 41 11.77 -1.24 -22.15
CA TRP A 41 12.29 -1.35 -20.81
C TRP A 41 13.81 -1.37 -20.86
N SER A 42 14.49 -0.60 -20.01
CA SER A 42 15.93 -0.75 -19.83
C SER A 42 16.37 -0.57 -18.39
N LEU A 43 17.52 -1.16 -18.03
CA LEU A 43 18.14 -0.97 -16.71
C LEU A 43 18.34 0.52 -16.40
N PHE A 44 18.78 1.29 -17.40
CA PHE A 44 18.93 2.73 -17.24
C PHE A 44 17.59 3.43 -16.99
N LYS A 45 16.51 3.07 -17.70
CA LYS A 45 15.19 3.67 -17.47
C LYS A 45 14.64 3.33 -16.08
N MET A 46 14.88 2.13 -15.56
CA MET A 46 14.40 1.72 -14.23
C MET A 46 15.25 2.26 -13.08
N PHE A 47 16.58 2.16 -13.17
CA PHE A 47 17.49 2.43 -12.05
C PHE A 47 18.31 3.71 -12.23
N SER A 48 18.11 4.45 -13.33
CA SER A 48 18.92 5.61 -13.73
C SER A 48 20.43 5.30 -13.83
N ARG A 49 20.78 4.01 -13.91
CA ARG A 49 22.15 3.49 -13.91
C ARG A 49 22.23 2.22 -14.76
N THR A 50 23.37 2.03 -15.42
CA THR A 50 23.73 0.78 -16.08
C THR A 50 24.65 -0.04 -15.17
N LEU A 51 24.70 -1.36 -15.38
CA LEU A 51 25.58 -2.22 -14.60
C LEU A 51 26.99 -2.17 -15.17
N THR A 52 27.97 -1.84 -14.36
CA THR A 52 29.37 -1.68 -14.81
C THR A 52 30.25 -2.87 -14.43
N GLU A 53 29.94 -3.53 -13.31
CA GLU A 53 30.77 -4.60 -12.75
C GLU A 53 29.90 -5.67 -12.08
N ALA A 54 30.45 -6.88 -11.94
CA ALA A 54 29.85 -7.94 -11.12
C ALA A 54 29.97 -7.61 -9.62
N CYS A 55 29.12 -8.23 -8.81
CA CYS A 55 29.23 -8.10 -7.35
C CYS A 55 30.56 -8.75 -6.87
N PRO A 56 31.49 -8.00 -6.26
CA PRO A 56 32.83 -8.50 -5.92
C PRO A 56 32.81 -9.54 -4.78
N LEU A 57 31.73 -9.59 -3.99
CA LEU A 57 31.56 -10.53 -2.89
C LEU A 57 30.85 -11.82 -3.31
N ALA A 58 30.27 -11.89 -4.52
CA ALA A 58 29.46 -13.01 -4.95
C ALA A 58 30.30 -14.02 -5.76
N SER A 59 30.17 -15.32 -5.43
CA SER A 59 30.80 -16.42 -6.19
C SER A 59 30.16 -16.65 -7.56
N SER A 60 28.92 -16.19 -7.75
CA SER A 60 28.18 -16.24 -9.02
C SER A 60 27.31 -14.98 -9.13
N SER A 61 27.38 -14.27 -10.24
CA SER A 61 26.58 -13.08 -10.51
C SER A 61 25.95 -13.21 -11.90
N LYS A 62 24.66 -13.58 -11.95
CA LYS A 62 23.93 -13.86 -13.20
C LYS A 62 22.59 -13.14 -13.21
N ILE A 63 22.21 -12.57 -14.35
CA ILE A 63 20.88 -12.01 -14.59
C ILE A 63 20.08 -13.01 -15.42
N TYR A 64 18.84 -13.26 -15.04
CA TYR A 64 17.92 -14.14 -15.75
C TYR A 64 16.73 -13.33 -16.23
N ILE A 65 16.41 -13.41 -17.52
CA ILE A 65 15.21 -12.79 -18.12
C ILE A 65 14.32 -13.90 -18.63
N ASP A 66 13.04 -13.88 -18.26
CA ASP A 66 12.04 -14.86 -18.65
C ASP A 66 11.59 -14.64 -20.12
N ILE A 67 11.74 -15.66 -20.97
CA ILE A 67 11.36 -15.64 -22.40
C ILE A 67 10.40 -16.79 -22.74
N THR A 68 9.81 -17.42 -21.73
CA THR A 68 9.04 -18.68 -21.87
C THR A 68 8.01 -18.67 -23.00
N ASP A 69 7.22 -17.60 -23.11
CA ASP A 69 6.04 -17.59 -23.96
C ASP A 69 6.13 -16.61 -25.14
N ASN A 70 7.26 -15.90 -25.33
CA ASN A 70 7.27 -14.74 -26.24
C ASN A 70 8.61 -14.45 -26.97
N PRO A 71 9.30 -15.44 -27.56
CA PRO A 71 10.54 -15.18 -28.31
C PRO A 71 10.32 -14.25 -29.53
N GLU A 72 9.09 -14.16 -30.06
CA GLU A 72 8.78 -13.34 -31.24
C GLU A 72 8.23 -11.94 -30.91
N HIS A 73 7.75 -11.71 -29.68
CA HIS A 73 7.05 -10.48 -29.32
C HIS A 73 7.93 -9.41 -28.67
N PHE A 74 9.16 -9.74 -28.27
CA PHE A 74 10.12 -8.76 -27.78
C PHE A 74 11.55 -9.07 -28.25
N GLU A 75 12.34 -8.03 -28.38
CA GLU A 75 13.77 -8.09 -28.70
C GLU A 75 14.59 -7.78 -27.46
N LEU A 76 15.58 -8.63 -27.20
CA LEU A 76 16.58 -8.42 -26.17
C LEU A 76 17.84 -7.83 -26.80
N SER A 77 18.37 -6.79 -26.16
CA SER A 77 19.66 -6.22 -26.52
C SER A 77 20.50 -5.98 -25.25
N PRO A 78 21.75 -6.50 -25.19
CA PRO A 78 22.39 -7.41 -26.13
C PRO A 78 21.73 -8.81 -26.13
N ALA A 79 21.69 -9.48 -27.28
CA ALA A 79 21.18 -10.85 -27.37
C ALA A 79 22.20 -11.84 -26.81
N THR A 80 21.75 -12.83 -26.02
CA THR A 80 22.60 -13.92 -25.51
C THR A 80 22.11 -15.27 -26.01
N SER A 81 23.05 -16.19 -26.25
CA SER A 81 22.78 -17.59 -26.59
C SER A 81 22.65 -18.50 -25.37
N LEU A 82 22.98 -17.99 -24.17
CA LEU A 82 22.88 -18.72 -22.92
C LEU A 82 21.42 -18.81 -22.49
N LEU A 83 20.81 -19.98 -22.69
CA LEU A 83 19.45 -20.28 -22.26
C LEU A 83 19.50 -21.27 -21.10
N SER A 84 18.77 -20.97 -20.04
CA SER A 84 18.55 -21.87 -18.90
C SER A 84 17.08 -22.19 -18.81
N GLN A 85 16.75 -23.47 -18.62
CA GLN A 85 15.37 -23.90 -18.42
C GLN A 85 15.16 -24.29 -16.97
N ALA A 86 14.08 -23.81 -16.36
CA ALA A 86 13.72 -24.18 -15.00
C ALA A 86 12.20 -24.26 -14.86
N MET A 87 11.74 -25.22 -14.07
CA MET A 87 10.36 -25.18 -13.59
C MET A 87 10.26 -24.14 -12.48
N VAL A 88 9.33 -23.20 -12.59
CA VAL A 88 9.06 -22.17 -11.58
C VAL A 88 7.55 -22.11 -11.40
N LEU A 89 7.08 -22.30 -10.17
CA LEU A 89 5.64 -22.28 -9.87
C LEU A 89 4.85 -23.24 -10.78
N GLY A 90 5.39 -24.43 -11.04
CA GLY A 90 4.71 -25.43 -11.84
C GLY A 90 4.67 -25.17 -13.36
N ASP A 91 5.25 -24.09 -13.86
CA ASP A 91 5.38 -23.80 -15.30
C ASP A 91 6.83 -23.95 -15.76
N ARG A 92 7.06 -24.47 -16.97
CA ARG A 92 8.40 -24.67 -17.53
C ARG A 92 8.83 -23.37 -18.15
N ARG A 93 9.76 -22.69 -17.51
CA ARG A 93 10.23 -21.40 -17.94
C ARG A 93 11.57 -21.46 -18.64
N THR A 94 11.71 -20.71 -19.73
CA THR A 94 12.97 -20.53 -20.45
C THR A 94 13.50 -19.14 -20.12
N PHE A 95 14.74 -19.09 -19.65
CA PHE A 95 15.40 -17.84 -19.25
C PHE A 95 16.60 -17.58 -20.16
N SER A 96 16.77 -16.34 -20.63
CA SER A 96 18.09 -15.90 -21.09
C SER A 96 18.94 -15.51 -19.91
N VAL A 97 20.20 -15.96 -19.93
CA VAL A 97 21.15 -15.79 -18.85
C VAL A 97 22.25 -14.84 -19.30
N TYR A 98 22.54 -13.83 -18.47
CA TYR A 98 23.69 -12.95 -18.62
C TYR A 98 24.61 -13.19 -17.45
N ASP A 99 25.78 -13.78 -17.71
CA ASP A 99 26.80 -13.96 -16.69
C ASP A 99 27.64 -12.69 -16.55
N LEU A 100 27.50 -12.01 -15.41
CA LEU A 100 28.20 -10.76 -15.15
C LEU A 100 29.68 -11.00 -14.82
N THR A 101 30.10 -12.24 -14.55
CA THR A 101 31.53 -12.54 -14.33
C THR A 101 32.34 -12.49 -15.62
N GLN A 102 31.68 -12.64 -16.78
CA GLN A 102 32.33 -12.59 -18.09
C GLN A 102 32.46 -11.15 -18.57
N GLN A 103 33.68 -10.75 -18.95
CA GLN A 103 33.96 -9.39 -19.44
C GLN A 103 33.24 -9.08 -20.76
N ASP A 104 32.99 -10.11 -21.58
CA ASP A 104 32.28 -9.98 -22.86
C ASP A 104 30.84 -9.47 -22.68
N THR A 105 30.22 -9.74 -21.53
CA THR A 105 28.85 -9.33 -21.21
C THR A 105 28.70 -7.81 -21.13
N PHE A 106 29.74 -7.07 -20.75
CA PHE A 106 29.71 -5.61 -20.61
C PHE A 106 30.02 -4.86 -21.92
N GLY A 107 30.34 -5.59 -23.00
CA GLY A 107 30.70 -5.04 -24.30
C GLY A 107 31.88 -4.06 -24.25
N SER A 108 32.10 -3.33 -25.35
CA SER A 108 33.23 -2.38 -25.47
C SER A 108 33.14 -1.17 -24.53
N VAL A 109 31.94 -0.83 -24.05
CA VAL A 109 31.67 0.35 -23.22
C VAL A 109 31.81 0.04 -21.72
N ARG A 110 32.10 -1.22 -21.35
CA ARG A 110 32.15 -1.69 -19.95
C ARG A 110 30.89 -1.34 -19.15
N SER A 111 29.74 -1.42 -19.82
CA SER A 111 28.44 -1.17 -19.20
C SER A 111 27.38 -2.02 -19.86
N LEU A 112 26.66 -2.80 -19.05
CA LEU A 112 25.51 -3.58 -19.46
C LEU A 112 24.24 -2.75 -19.22
N ASN A 113 23.58 -2.40 -20.31
CA ASN A 113 22.22 -1.88 -20.31
C ASN A 113 21.32 -2.87 -21.03
N LEU A 114 20.63 -3.71 -20.27
CA LEU A 114 19.65 -4.62 -20.84
C LEU A 114 18.46 -3.80 -21.32
N LEU A 115 18.14 -3.90 -22.60
CA LEU A 115 16.98 -3.26 -23.21
C LEU A 115 16.06 -4.35 -23.78
N ILE A 116 14.82 -4.36 -23.31
CA ILE A 116 13.72 -5.19 -23.81
C ILE A 116 12.79 -4.27 -24.64
N ARG A 117 12.63 -4.58 -25.92
CA ARG A 117 11.76 -3.84 -26.84
C ARG A 117 10.64 -4.72 -27.35
N TRP A 118 9.38 -4.40 -27.08
CA TRP A 118 8.25 -5.21 -27.57
C TRP A 118 7.90 -4.83 -29.01
N LYS A 119 7.69 -5.84 -29.87
CA LYS A 119 7.35 -5.69 -31.30
C LYS A 119 5.87 -5.48 -31.57
N SER A 120 4.98 -5.94 -30.68
CA SER A 120 3.52 -5.89 -30.90
C SER A 120 2.77 -5.04 -29.86
N THR A 121 1.78 -4.29 -30.34
CA THR A 121 0.79 -3.58 -29.53
C THR A 121 -0.28 -4.50 -28.95
N GLU A 122 -0.52 -5.67 -29.57
CA GLU A 122 -1.64 -6.59 -29.30
C GLU A 122 -1.24 -7.87 -28.54
N GLY A 123 -0.14 -7.84 -27.79
CA GLY A 123 0.19 -8.94 -26.89
C GLY A 123 -0.60 -8.81 -25.59
N ASP A 124 -1.59 -9.68 -25.38
CA ASP A 124 -2.14 -9.92 -24.04
C ASP A 124 -0.96 -10.33 -23.13
N MET A 125 -0.58 -9.46 -22.18
CA MET A 125 0.32 -9.90 -21.10
C MET A 125 -0.35 -11.08 -20.43
N LEU A 126 0.38 -12.18 -20.26
CA LEU A 126 -0.10 -13.38 -19.59
C LEU A 126 -0.67 -12.98 -18.23
N ARG A 127 -2.00 -13.07 -18.11
CA ARG A 127 -2.66 -12.85 -16.83
C ARG A 127 -2.19 -13.96 -15.91
N PRO A 128 -1.77 -13.66 -14.66
CA PRO A 128 -1.32 -14.70 -13.75
C PRO A 128 -2.43 -15.74 -13.55
N LEU A 129 -2.06 -17.00 -13.35
CA LEU A 129 -3.02 -18.11 -13.21
C LEU A 129 -4.10 -17.84 -12.15
N LEU A 130 -3.71 -17.14 -11.09
CA LEU A 130 -4.58 -16.60 -10.06
C LEU A 130 -4.35 -15.09 -9.98
N HIS A 131 -5.41 -14.31 -10.21
CA HIS A 131 -5.44 -12.86 -10.02
C HIS A 131 -6.62 -12.50 -9.12
N ALA A 132 -6.52 -11.40 -8.39
CA ALA A 132 -7.62 -10.93 -7.58
C ALA A 132 -7.65 -9.42 -7.47
N GLU A 133 -8.85 -8.87 -7.44
CA GLU A 133 -9.12 -7.44 -7.39
C GLU A 133 -10.17 -7.18 -6.32
N ARG A 134 -10.08 -6.01 -5.68
CA ARG A 134 -11.03 -5.60 -4.66
C ARG A 134 -11.41 -4.14 -4.84
N TYR A 135 -12.70 -3.85 -4.81
CA TYR A 135 -13.21 -2.48 -4.89
C TYR A 135 -14.45 -2.29 -4.02
N VAL A 136 -14.74 -1.02 -3.73
CA VAL A 136 -15.94 -0.60 -3.00
C VAL A 136 -16.94 -0.04 -4.00
N ALA A 137 -18.17 -0.53 -3.94
CA ALA A 137 -19.30 -0.01 -4.69
C ALA A 137 -20.35 0.57 -3.73
N GLY A 138 -21.31 1.30 -4.28
CA GLY A 138 -22.42 1.89 -3.54
C GLY A 138 -22.45 3.42 -3.59
N TYR A 139 -23.64 3.96 -3.42
CA TYR A 139 -23.90 5.39 -3.47
C TYR A 139 -24.29 5.91 -2.07
N GLY A 140 -23.81 7.10 -1.74
CA GLY A 140 -24.12 7.78 -0.48
C GLY A 140 -23.14 7.49 0.66
N LEU A 141 -23.43 8.07 1.82
CA LEU A 141 -22.54 8.09 3.01
C LEU A 141 -22.94 7.07 4.09
N GLN A 142 -24.01 6.29 3.89
CA GLN A 142 -24.49 5.34 4.89
C GLN A 142 -24.11 3.90 4.55
N THR A 143 -24.57 3.39 3.39
CA THR A 143 -24.35 2.00 2.98
C THR A 143 -23.37 1.89 1.82
N GLY A 144 -22.71 0.74 1.71
CA GLY A 144 -21.81 0.40 0.62
C GLY A 144 -21.67 -1.11 0.46
N GLU A 145 -20.97 -1.54 -0.57
CA GLU A 145 -20.73 -2.94 -0.89
C GLU A 145 -19.24 -3.15 -1.14
N ILE A 146 -18.69 -4.25 -0.63
CA ILE A 146 -17.31 -4.66 -0.93
C ILE A 146 -17.41 -5.79 -1.94
N HIS A 147 -16.75 -5.61 -3.08
CA HIS A 147 -16.62 -6.63 -4.12
C HIS A 147 -15.19 -7.14 -4.12
N THR A 148 -15.04 -8.45 -4.04
CA THR A 148 -13.75 -9.15 -4.22
C THR A 148 -13.88 -10.10 -5.39
N LEU A 149 -13.15 -9.80 -6.46
CA LEU A 149 -13.09 -10.60 -7.68
C LEU A 149 -11.86 -11.51 -7.63
N MET A 150 -12.06 -12.80 -7.86
CA MET A 150 -11.00 -13.80 -7.94
C MET A 150 -11.05 -14.45 -9.32
N TYR A 151 -9.97 -14.32 -10.07
CA TYR A 151 -9.84 -14.83 -11.42
C TYR A 151 -9.04 -16.12 -11.41
N ASN A 152 -9.63 -17.19 -11.93
CA ASN A 152 -8.92 -18.42 -12.25
C ASN A 152 -8.72 -18.50 -13.76
N ASN A 153 -7.49 -18.26 -14.21
CA ASN A 153 -7.10 -18.33 -15.62
C ASN A 153 -6.59 -19.71 -16.03
N HIS A 154 -6.65 -20.71 -15.14
CA HIS A 154 -6.29 -22.08 -15.48
C HIS A 154 -7.30 -22.65 -16.50
N PRO A 155 -6.85 -23.24 -17.62
CA PRO A 155 -7.72 -23.63 -18.72
C PRO A 155 -8.71 -24.76 -18.36
N TYR A 156 -8.29 -25.75 -17.55
CA TYR A 156 -9.09 -26.97 -17.33
C TYR A 156 -9.35 -27.36 -15.86
N ARG A 157 -8.59 -26.86 -14.90
CA ARG A 157 -8.65 -27.29 -13.50
C ARG A 157 -9.29 -26.22 -12.61
N SER A 158 -10.23 -26.65 -11.78
CA SER A 158 -10.67 -25.86 -10.63
C SER A 158 -9.75 -26.12 -9.44
N PHE A 159 -9.58 -25.12 -8.58
CA PHE A 159 -8.83 -25.28 -7.33
C PHE A 159 -9.47 -24.49 -6.20
N PRO A 160 -9.36 -24.97 -4.96
CA PRO A 160 -9.88 -24.28 -3.78
C PRO A 160 -8.98 -23.12 -3.40
N VAL A 161 -9.60 -22.03 -2.96
CA VAL A 161 -8.94 -20.81 -2.53
C VAL A 161 -9.47 -20.41 -1.17
N LEU A 162 -8.55 -20.12 -0.24
CA LEU A 162 -8.85 -19.56 1.06
C LEU A 162 -8.77 -18.03 0.98
N LEU A 163 -9.92 -17.38 1.14
CA LEU A 163 -10.05 -15.93 1.27
C LEU A 163 -10.07 -15.56 2.76
N LEU A 164 -9.17 -14.67 3.16
CA LEU A 164 -9.13 -14.06 4.49
C LEU A 164 -9.29 -12.54 4.34
N ASP A 165 -10.40 -12.01 4.85
CA ASP A 165 -10.67 -10.58 4.86
C ASP A 165 -10.77 -10.04 6.29
N SER A 166 -10.07 -8.94 6.55
CA SER A 166 -10.06 -8.24 7.84
C SER A 166 -10.59 -6.83 7.66
N VAL A 167 -11.86 -6.62 8.00
CA VAL A 167 -12.56 -5.35 7.80
C VAL A 167 -12.67 -4.60 9.14
N PRO A 168 -12.21 -3.34 9.24
CA PRO A 168 -12.29 -2.55 10.47
C PRO A 168 -13.70 -2.39 11.04
N TRP A 169 -13.81 -2.21 12.37
CA TRP A 169 -15.08 -2.10 13.09
C TRP A 169 -15.97 -0.93 12.65
N TYR A 170 -15.39 0.12 12.05
CA TYR A 170 -16.15 1.26 11.55
C TYR A 170 -16.90 0.96 10.24
N LEU A 171 -16.67 -0.21 9.63
CA LEU A 171 -17.48 -0.74 8.55
C LEU A 171 -18.24 -1.96 9.08
N ARG A 172 -19.52 -1.79 9.37
CA ARG A 172 -20.38 -2.84 9.92
C ARG A 172 -20.83 -3.75 8.80
N LEU A 173 -20.25 -4.95 8.73
CA LEU A 173 -20.57 -5.93 7.70
C LEU A 173 -21.93 -6.60 7.96
N TYR A 174 -22.76 -6.67 6.92
CA TYR A 174 -24.01 -7.42 6.91
C TYR A 174 -23.79 -8.82 6.35
N ILE A 175 -23.39 -9.76 7.20
CA ILE A 175 -23.03 -11.11 6.74
C ILE A 175 -24.17 -11.86 6.04
N HIS A 176 -25.43 -11.49 6.31
CA HIS A 176 -26.60 -12.08 5.68
C HIS A 176 -26.75 -11.70 4.19
N THR A 177 -26.02 -10.68 3.72
CA THR A 177 -25.97 -10.26 2.31
C THR A 177 -24.76 -10.81 1.57
N LEU A 178 -23.97 -11.68 2.22
CA LEU A 178 -22.82 -12.32 1.61
C LEU A 178 -23.30 -13.20 0.45
N THR A 179 -22.87 -12.85 -0.77
CA THR A 179 -23.12 -13.68 -1.96
C THR A 179 -21.81 -14.03 -2.64
N VAL A 180 -21.74 -15.26 -3.14
CA VAL A 180 -20.56 -15.79 -3.83
C VAL A 180 -21.04 -16.32 -5.17
N THR A 181 -20.65 -15.67 -6.26
CA THR A 181 -21.09 -16.05 -7.59
C THR A 181 -19.89 -16.37 -8.48
N SER A 182 -19.97 -17.46 -9.24
CA SER A 182 -18.98 -17.83 -10.25
C SER A 182 -19.69 -18.01 -11.59
N LYS A 183 -19.24 -17.31 -12.64
CA LYS A 183 -19.89 -17.35 -13.97
C LYS A 183 -21.41 -17.10 -13.92
N GLY A 184 -21.85 -16.20 -13.04
CA GLY A 184 -23.28 -15.87 -12.85
C GLY A 184 -24.11 -16.97 -12.17
N LYS A 185 -23.48 -17.98 -11.58
CA LYS A 185 -24.14 -19.02 -10.77
C LYS A 185 -23.69 -18.94 -9.32
N ASP A 186 -24.58 -19.29 -8.39
CA ASP A 186 -24.27 -19.37 -6.96
C ASP A 186 -23.18 -20.44 -6.71
N ASN A 187 -22.10 -20.05 -6.04
CA ASN A 187 -20.98 -20.91 -5.71
C ASN A 187 -20.83 -20.98 -4.18
N LYS A 188 -21.45 -22.01 -3.61
CA LYS A 188 -21.47 -22.17 -2.15
C LYS A 188 -20.07 -22.50 -1.62
N PRO A 189 -19.53 -21.68 -0.70
CA PRO A 189 -18.23 -21.95 -0.08
C PRO A 189 -18.28 -23.24 0.73
N SER A 190 -17.17 -23.97 0.73
CA SER A 190 -17.02 -25.23 1.48
C SER A 190 -16.84 -25.00 2.97
N TYR A 191 -16.29 -23.84 3.35
CA TYR A 191 -16.05 -23.43 4.72
C TYR A 191 -16.26 -21.93 4.84
N ILE A 192 -16.91 -21.50 5.93
CA ILE A 192 -17.01 -20.09 6.32
C ILE A 192 -16.75 -20.00 7.82
N HIS A 193 -15.82 -19.16 8.21
CA HIS A 193 -15.62 -18.73 9.59
C HIS A 193 -15.71 -17.21 9.65
N TYR A 194 -16.64 -16.72 10.47
CA TYR A 194 -16.86 -15.30 10.64
C TYR A 194 -16.77 -14.91 12.10
N GLN A 195 -15.92 -13.94 12.40
CA GLN A 195 -15.82 -13.31 13.70
C GLN A 195 -16.29 -11.86 13.59
N PRO A 196 -17.36 -11.47 14.31
CA PRO A 196 -17.88 -10.11 14.26
C PRO A 196 -16.95 -9.13 14.98
N SER A 197 -16.87 -7.91 14.46
CA SER A 197 -16.12 -6.81 15.06
C SER A 197 -16.69 -6.41 16.43
N LYS A 198 -15.87 -5.67 17.18
CA LYS A 198 -16.32 -4.92 18.36
C LYS A 198 -15.81 -3.50 18.21
N ASP A 199 -16.70 -2.53 18.32
CA ASP A 199 -16.41 -1.11 18.19
C ASP A 199 -15.15 -0.73 19.00
N ARG A 200 -14.14 -0.19 18.32
CA ARG A 200 -12.83 0.27 18.88
C ARG A 200 -11.95 -0.81 19.51
N VAL A 201 -12.32 -2.08 19.43
CA VAL A 201 -11.56 -3.17 20.05
C VAL A 201 -10.99 -4.13 19.01
N ARG A 202 -11.80 -4.57 18.03
CA ARG A 202 -11.33 -5.55 17.03
C ARG A 202 -12.08 -5.41 15.69
N PRO A 203 -11.43 -5.73 14.56
CA PRO A 203 -12.07 -5.78 13.25
C PRO A 203 -12.99 -7.01 13.09
N HIS A 204 -13.77 -7.01 12.02
CA HIS A 204 -14.43 -8.19 11.46
C HIS A 204 -13.37 -9.07 10.81
N LEU A 205 -13.47 -10.38 11.02
CA LEU A 205 -12.65 -11.37 10.33
C LEU A 205 -13.56 -12.33 9.59
N LEU A 206 -13.34 -12.46 8.29
CA LEU A 206 -14.05 -13.37 7.41
C LEU A 206 -13.04 -14.31 6.75
N GLU A 207 -13.17 -15.58 7.03
CA GLU A 207 -12.42 -16.65 6.38
C GLU A 207 -13.39 -17.52 5.60
N MET A 208 -13.08 -17.78 4.33
CA MET A 208 -13.91 -18.66 3.51
C MET A 208 -13.10 -19.46 2.51
N LEU A 209 -13.48 -20.73 2.33
CA LEU A 209 -12.89 -21.63 1.35
C LEU A 209 -13.83 -21.74 0.15
N VAL A 210 -13.42 -21.19 -0.99
CA VAL A 210 -14.22 -21.12 -2.22
C VAL A 210 -13.54 -21.91 -3.33
N GLN A 211 -14.28 -22.73 -4.06
CA GLN A 211 -13.76 -23.44 -5.23
C GLN A 211 -13.81 -22.50 -6.44
N LEU A 212 -12.68 -22.19 -7.07
CA LEU A 212 -12.67 -21.38 -8.30
C LEU A 212 -12.78 -22.27 -9.54
N PRO A 213 -13.85 -22.19 -10.35
CA PRO A 213 -13.96 -22.95 -11.60
C PRO A 213 -12.88 -22.56 -12.63
N PRO A 214 -12.53 -23.45 -13.58
CA PRO A 214 -11.54 -23.13 -14.61
C PRO A 214 -12.02 -21.99 -15.51
N ASN A 215 -11.07 -21.17 -15.96
CA ASN A 215 -11.27 -20.01 -16.83
C ASN A 215 -12.52 -19.21 -16.42
N SER A 216 -12.54 -18.75 -15.17
CA SER A 216 -13.71 -18.13 -14.55
C SER A 216 -13.35 -17.01 -13.57
N VAL A 217 -14.33 -16.13 -13.35
CA VAL A 217 -14.28 -15.12 -12.31
C VAL A 217 -15.29 -15.50 -11.24
N THR A 218 -14.83 -15.50 -9.99
CA THR A 218 -15.67 -15.66 -8.80
C THR A 218 -15.71 -14.35 -8.05
N GLU A 219 -16.91 -13.83 -7.86
CA GLU A 219 -17.19 -12.59 -7.17
C GLU A 219 -17.75 -12.88 -5.79
N VAL A 220 -17.12 -12.33 -4.76
CA VAL A 220 -17.61 -12.32 -3.39
C VAL A 220 -18.07 -10.91 -3.07
N THR A 221 -19.35 -10.76 -2.75
CA THR A 221 -19.94 -9.47 -2.37
C THR A 221 -20.46 -9.50 -0.95
N VAL A 222 -20.28 -8.40 -0.22
CA VAL A 222 -20.84 -8.20 1.11
C VAL A 222 -21.21 -6.73 1.30
N GLN A 223 -22.42 -6.47 1.79
CA GLN A 223 -22.85 -5.12 2.10
C GLN A 223 -22.33 -4.69 3.47
N PHE A 224 -22.07 -3.39 3.62
CA PHE A 224 -21.66 -2.79 4.88
C PHE A 224 -22.33 -1.44 5.12
N GLU A 225 -22.37 -1.05 6.40
CA GLU A 225 -22.76 0.28 6.83
C GLU A 225 -21.58 1.01 7.48
N ARG A 226 -21.48 2.31 7.21
CA ARG A 226 -20.44 3.19 7.77
C ARG A 226 -20.86 3.65 9.17
N ALA A 227 -20.02 3.39 10.15
CA ALA A 227 -20.23 3.86 11.52
C ALA A 227 -19.92 5.35 11.65
N LEU A 228 -20.65 6.03 12.54
CA LEU A 228 -20.34 7.40 12.95
C LEU A 228 -19.14 7.38 13.91
N LEU A 229 -18.04 7.97 13.47
CA LEU A 229 -16.84 8.16 14.28
C LEU A 229 -16.93 9.41 15.15
N LYS A 230 -16.18 9.43 16.25
CA LYS A 230 -15.99 10.64 17.05
C LYS A 230 -15.05 11.59 16.31
N TRP A 231 -15.17 12.90 16.55
CA TRP A 231 -14.31 13.90 15.91
C TRP A 231 -12.80 13.64 16.16
N THR A 232 -12.45 13.08 17.32
CA THR A 232 -11.07 12.72 17.69
C THR A 232 -10.52 11.49 16.96
N GLU A 233 -11.37 10.72 16.28
CA GLU A 233 -11.00 9.46 15.61
C GLU A 233 -10.71 9.67 14.12
N TYR A 234 -10.98 10.87 13.60
CA TYR A 234 -10.62 11.23 12.24
C TYR A 234 -9.13 11.51 12.08
N THR A 235 -8.59 11.14 10.93
CA THR A 235 -7.28 11.58 10.48
C THR A 235 -7.23 13.10 10.33
N PRO A 236 -6.05 13.73 10.41
CA PRO A 236 -5.91 15.19 10.24
C PRO A 236 -6.51 15.74 8.94
N ASP A 237 -6.59 14.90 7.89
CA ASP A 237 -7.37 15.14 6.69
C ASP A 237 -8.55 14.15 6.61
N PRO A 238 -9.77 14.56 7.00
CA PRO A 238 -10.98 13.74 6.91
C PRO A 238 -11.48 13.52 5.47
N ASN A 239 -11.13 14.42 4.55
CA ASN A 239 -11.62 14.38 3.16
C ASN A 239 -10.91 13.31 2.33
N HIS A 240 -9.72 12.88 2.75
CA HIS A 240 -8.95 11.82 2.11
C HIS A 240 -9.63 10.44 2.22
N GLY A 241 -10.41 10.21 3.28
CA GLY A 241 -11.03 8.92 3.56
C GLY A 241 -10.14 7.96 4.37
N PHE A 242 -10.67 6.78 4.66
CA PHE A 242 -10.03 5.77 5.50
C PHE A 242 -9.58 4.59 4.66
N TYR A 243 -8.33 4.18 4.89
CA TYR A 243 -7.80 2.96 4.29
C TYR A 243 -8.27 1.72 5.04
N VAL A 244 -8.70 0.71 4.29
CA VAL A 244 -9.00 -0.64 4.76
C VAL A 244 -7.93 -1.56 4.20
N GLY A 245 -7.39 -2.44 5.05
CA GLY A 245 -6.34 -3.38 4.67
C GLY A 245 -6.76 -4.29 3.53
N SER A 246 -5.78 -4.80 2.78
CA SER A 246 -5.99 -5.75 1.69
C SER A 246 -6.55 -7.09 2.18
N SER A 247 -7.26 -7.79 1.29
CA SER A 247 -7.68 -9.16 1.52
C SER A 247 -6.55 -10.11 1.11
N VAL A 248 -6.42 -11.22 1.84
CA VAL A 248 -5.38 -12.23 1.60
C VAL A 248 -6.01 -13.46 0.98
N ILE A 249 -5.46 -13.86 -0.17
CA ILE A 249 -5.91 -15.00 -0.94
C ILE A 249 -4.80 -16.02 -0.95
N SER A 250 -5.07 -17.21 -0.40
CA SER A 250 -4.09 -18.31 -0.34
C SER A 250 -4.64 -19.53 -1.07
N SER A 251 -3.82 -20.13 -1.93
CA SER A 251 -4.25 -21.27 -2.76
C SER A 251 -3.11 -22.25 -3.01
N LEU A 252 -3.46 -23.52 -3.21
CA LEU A 252 -2.60 -24.52 -3.84
C LEU A 252 -2.96 -24.58 -5.33
N VAL A 253 -2.25 -23.80 -6.14
CA VAL A 253 -2.51 -23.69 -7.57
C VAL A 253 -1.91 -24.91 -8.28
N PRO A 254 -2.67 -25.60 -9.14
CA PRO A 254 -2.17 -26.73 -9.90
C PRO A 254 -1.13 -26.33 -10.95
N SER A 255 -0.07 -27.14 -11.08
CA SER A 255 0.95 -26.98 -12.13
C SER A 255 0.40 -27.39 -13.50
N THR A 256 0.78 -26.69 -14.57
CA THR A 256 0.42 -27.02 -15.96
C THR A 256 1.34 -28.06 -16.61
N VAL A 257 2.45 -28.43 -15.95
CA VAL A 257 3.61 -29.15 -16.53
C VAL A 257 3.70 -30.63 -16.12
N ALA A 258 2.62 -31.24 -15.63
CA ALA A 258 2.62 -32.67 -15.31
C ALA A 258 2.64 -33.58 -16.56
N MET A 259 3.66 -33.47 -17.42
CA MET A 259 4.10 -34.43 -18.44
C MET A 259 5.55 -34.12 -18.85
N ASP A 260 6.54 -34.61 -18.10
CA ASP A 260 7.80 -35.19 -18.63
C ASP A 260 8.84 -35.38 -17.51
N THR A 261 9.31 -36.63 -17.34
CA THR A 261 10.14 -37.11 -16.21
C THR A 261 11.64 -37.16 -16.49
N ASN A 262 12.17 -36.40 -17.45
CA ASN A 262 13.60 -36.43 -17.77
C ASN A 262 14.21 -35.01 -17.79
N SER A 263 14.77 -34.56 -16.66
CA SER A 263 15.75 -33.47 -16.69
C SER A 263 16.75 -33.55 -15.54
N THR A 264 17.98 -33.97 -15.88
CA THR A 264 19.17 -33.97 -15.03
C THR A 264 20.04 -32.73 -15.28
N GLN A 265 19.45 -31.56 -15.52
CA GLN A 265 20.20 -30.31 -15.74
C GLN A 265 20.21 -29.39 -14.51
N GLU A 266 21.32 -28.66 -14.37
CA GLU A 266 21.54 -27.65 -13.34
C GLU A 266 20.42 -26.60 -13.38
N ARG A 267 19.77 -26.39 -12.22
CA ARG A 267 18.69 -25.41 -12.06
C ARG A 267 19.28 -24.09 -11.58
N PRO A 268 18.72 -22.94 -11.99
CA PRO A 268 19.18 -21.65 -11.47
C PRO A 268 18.94 -21.55 -9.97
N LEU A 269 19.77 -20.81 -9.24
CA LEU A 269 19.69 -20.70 -7.77
C LEU A 269 18.34 -20.19 -7.25
N PHE A 270 17.55 -19.51 -8.09
CA PHE A 270 16.20 -19.11 -7.71
C PHE A 270 15.15 -20.22 -7.75
N SER A 271 15.46 -21.36 -8.36
CA SER A 271 14.62 -22.55 -8.27
C SER A 271 14.54 -23.14 -6.85
N SER A 272 15.39 -22.68 -5.92
CA SER A 272 15.22 -22.92 -4.48
C SER A 272 14.41 -21.83 -3.76
N PHE A 273 14.18 -20.65 -4.37
CA PHE A 273 13.31 -19.60 -3.80
C PHE A 273 11.84 -20.00 -3.94
N PHE A 274 11.48 -20.67 -5.03
CA PHE A 274 10.16 -21.27 -5.21
C PHE A 274 10.27 -22.75 -4.90
N PRO A 275 9.45 -23.33 -4.00
CA PRO A 275 9.47 -24.77 -3.74
C PRO A 275 9.08 -25.53 -5.01
N CYS A 276 10.09 -25.85 -5.84
CA CYS A 276 9.96 -26.67 -7.04
C CYS A 276 10.17 -28.12 -6.66
N LYS A 277 9.26 -28.63 -5.84
CA LYS A 277 9.02 -30.06 -5.82
C LYS A 277 8.15 -30.39 -7.02
N GLU A 278 8.36 -31.58 -7.55
CA GLU A 278 7.58 -32.23 -8.61
C GLU A 278 6.16 -32.58 -8.09
N GLU A 279 5.51 -31.61 -7.46
CA GLU A 279 4.19 -31.73 -6.88
C GLU A 279 3.19 -31.13 -7.87
N SER A 280 2.05 -31.82 -8.06
CA SER A 280 0.98 -31.42 -8.98
C SER A 280 0.34 -30.05 -8.69
N SER A 281 0.79 -29.36 -7.63
CA SER A 281 0.31 -28.08 -7.12
C SER A 281 1.39 -27.34 -6.33
N TYR A 282 1.39 -26.01 -6.37
CA TYR A 282 2.29 -25.14 -5.62
C TYR A 282 1.50 -24.09 -4.83
N PHE A 283 2.04 -23.63 -3.70
CA PHE A 283 1.38 -22.64 -2.85
C PHE A 283 1.58 -21.22 -3.37
N VAL A 284 0.50 -20.45 -3.46
CA VAL A 284 0.49 -19.04 -3.85
C VAL A 284 -0.30 -18.24 -2.83
N ARG A 285 0.24 -17.08 -2.45
CA ARG A 285 -0.46 -16.06 -1.68
C ARG A 285 -0.51 -14.76 -2.48
N VAL A 286 -1.71 -14.22 -2.67
CA VAL A 286 -1.99 -12.96 -3.36
C VAL A 286 -2.64 -12.00 -2.37
N TYR A 287 -2.21 -10.74 -2.40
CA TYR A 287 -2.84 -9.65 -1.66
C TYR A 287 -3.61 -8.78 -2.63
N THR A 288 -4.86 -8.46 -2.31
CA THR A 288 -5.68 -7.55 -3.13
C THR A 288 -5.28 -6.09 -2.89
N GLU A 289 -5.90 -5.16 -3.61
CA GLU A 289 -5.77 -3.73 -3.34
C GLU A 289 -6.37 -3.37 -1.97
N PRO A 290 -5.77 -2.39 -1.24
CA PRO A 290 -6.40 -1.78 -0.09
C PRO A 290 -7.58 -0.91 -0.55
N LEU A 291 -8.64 -0.84 0.26
CA LEU A 291 -9.81 -0.05 -0.09
C LEU A 291 -9.73 1.34 0.54
N LEU A 292 -10.13 2.36 -0.21
CA LEU A 292 -10.32 3.71 0.32
C LEU A 292 -11.81 3.97 0.51
N VAL A 293 -12.22 4.22 1.75
CA VAL A 293 -13.63 4.42 2.12
C VAL A 293 -13.83 5.78 2.76
N ASN A 294 -14.70 6.59 2.16
CA ASN A 294 -15.13 7.85 2.76
C ASN A 294 -16.17 7.58 3.84
N LEU A 295 -15.92 8.10 5.05
CA LEU A 295 -16.85 8.04 6.18
C LEU A 295 -17.63 9.35 6.28
N PRO A 296 -18.83 9.34 6.89
CA PRO A 296 -19.63 10.55 7.11
C PRO A 296 -18.91 11.52 8.07
N THR A 297 -18.19 12.49 7.50
CA THR A 297 -17.44 13.50 8.26
C THR A 297 -18.37 14.41 9.05
N PRO A 298 -18.17 14.59 10.36
CA PRO A 298 -18.95 15.54 11.15
C PRO A 298 -18.53 16.99 10.82
N ASP A 299 -19.38 17.95 11.17
CA ASP A 299 -19.05 19.37 11.06
C ASP A 299 -17.94 19.74 12.05
N PHE A 300 -16.69 19.77 11.57
CA PHE A 300 -15.53 20.15 12.38
C PHE A 300 -15.58 21.59 12.88
N SER A 301 -16.36 22.47 12.24
CA SER A 301 -16.49 23.88 12.62
C SER A 301 -17.23 24.09 13.94
N MET A 302 -18.16 23.21 14.31
CA MET A 302 -18.96 23.36 15.53
C MET A 302 -18.10 23.37 16.81
N PRO A 303 -17.20 22.39 17.06
CA PRO A 303 -16.32 22.43 18.21
C PRO A 303 -15.37 23.64 18.18
N TYR A 304 -14.86 24.07 17.02
CA TYR A 304 -14.04 25.29 16.94
C TYR A 304 -14.80 26.54 17.36
N ASN A 305 -16.05 26.69 16.94
CA ASN A 305 -16.89 27.81 17.35
C ASN A 305 -17.10 27.83 18.87
N VAL A 306 -17.31 26.66 19.49
CA VAL A 306 -17.45 26.53 20.95
C VAL A 306 -16.13 26.84 21.66
N ILE A 307 -14.98 26.39 21.14
CA ILE A 307 -13.66 26.70 21.70
C ILE A 307 -13.38 28.20 21.62
N CYS A 308 -13.67 28.84 20.49
CA CYS A 308 -13.53 30.29 20.33
C CYS A 308 -14.43 31.06 21.32
N LEU A 309 -15.68 30.64 21.49
CA LEU A 309 -16.60 31.28 22.43
C LEU A 309 -16.16 31.08 23.89
N THR A 310 -15.79 29.88 24.28
CA THR A 310 -15.34 29.60 25.65
C THR A 310 -14.02 30.32 25.97
N CYS A 311 -13.07 30.34 25.03
CA CYS A 311 -11.82 31.08 25.17
C CYS A 311 -12.05 32.58 25.33
N THR A 312 -12.97 33.18 24.55
CA THR A 312 -13.30 34.61 24.70
C THR A 312 -13.97 34.92 26.04
N VAL A 313 -14.91 34.07 26.49
CA VAL A 313 -15.54 34.22 27.82
C VAL A 313 -14.51 34.11 28.94
N VAL A 314 -13.59 33.14 28.87
CA VAL A 314 -12.52 32.96 29.85
C VAL A 314 -11.54 34.15 29.81
N ALA A 315 -11.17 34.64 28.63
CA ALA A 315 -10.26 35.77 28.48
C ALA A 315 -10.86 37.07 29.05
N VAL A 316 -12.15 37.34 28.79
CA VAL A 316 -12.86 38.51 29.34
C VAL A 316 -13.05 38.36 30.85
N GLY A 317 -13.45 37.18 31.32
CA GLY A 317 -13.61 36.88 32.74
C GLY A 317 -12.30 37.04 33.51
N TYR A 318 -11.23 36.41 33.04
CA TYR A 318 -9.90 36.53 33.63
C TYR A 318 -9.37 37.96 33.54
N GLY A 319 -9.51 38.62 32.39
CA GLY A 319 -9.04 40.00 32.20
C GLY A 319 -9.74 40.98 33.14
N SER A 320 -11.06 40.86 33.32
CA SER A 320 -11.81 41.70 34.25
C SER A 320 -11.44 41.42 35.72
N LEU A 321 -11.31 40.15 36.10
CA LEU A 321 -10.89 39.76 37.46
C LEU A 321 -9.46 40.22 37.77
N TYR A 322 -8.53 40.00 36.84
CA TYR A 322 -7.14 40.43 36.97
C TYR A 322 -7.04 41.94 37.11
N ASN A 323 -7.80 42.69 36.30
CA ASN A 323 -7.84 44.15 36.39
C ASN A 323 -8.40 44.61 37.74
N LEU A 324 -9.47 43.99 38.26
CA LEU A 324 -10.00 44.32 39.59
C LEU A 324 -9.00 44.04 40.73
N LEU A 325 -8.26 42.93 40.65
CA LEU A 325 -7.32 42.52 41.69
C LEU A 325 -5.98 43.29 41.65
N THR A 326 -5.52 43.70 40.47
CA THR A 326 -4.21 44.35 40.30
C THR A 326 -4.26 45.86 40.13
N ARG A 327 -5.43 46.44 39.79
CA ARG A 327 -5.56 47.89 39.63
C ARG A 327 -5.59 48.57 40.98
N SER A 328 -4.45 49.14 41.38
CA SER A 328 -4.38 50.08 42.49
C SER A 328 -5.12 51.36 42.12
N PHE A 329 -6.23 51.66 42.80
CA PHE A 329 -6.85 52.97 42.72
C PHE A 329 -5.91 53.99 43.37
N GLN A 330 -5.13 54.70 42.55
CA GLN A 330 -4.48 55.93 43.01
C GLN A 330 -5.57 57.00 43.10
N ILE A 331 -5.95 57.34 44.32
CA ILE A 331 -6.70 58.57 44.59
C ILE A 331 -5.76 59.70 44.18
N GLU A 332 -6.11 60.41 43.12
CA GLU A 332 -5.42 61.64 42.74
C GLU A 332 -5.67 62.65 43.86
N GLU A 333 -4.69 62.86 44.74
CA GLU A 333 -4.76 63.91 45.74
C GLU A 333 -4.99 65.24 45.02
N PRO A 334 -5.98 66.06 45.42
CA PRO A 334 -6.24 67.33 44.77
C PRO A 334 -4.97 68.17 44.90
N SER A 335 -4.32 68.41 43.75
CA SER A 335 -3.01 69.06 43.70
C SER A 335 -2.99 70.33 44.59
N PRO A 336 -2.20 70.37 45.68
CA PRO A 336 -2.12 71.55 46.54
C PRO A 336 -1.34 72.69 45.88
N GLY A 337 -0.96 72.55 44.60
CA GLY A 337 -0.16 73.52 43.85
C GLY A 337 -0.90 74.82 43.55
N LEU A 338 -2.21 74.76 43.28
CA LEU A 338 -3.00 75.95 42.94
C LEU A 338 -3.33 76.77 44.19
N ALA A 339 -3.71 76.11 45.29
CA ALA A 339 -3.95 76.75 46.57
C ALA A 339 -2.68 77.39 47.16
N LYS A 340 -1.52 76.68 47.10
CA LYS A 340 -0.23 77.24 47.55
C LYS A 340 0.25 78.40 46.66
N ARG A 341 0.04 78.35 45.34
CA ARG A 341 0.39 79.46 44.43
C ARG A 341 -0.45 80.71 44.71
N ILE A 342 -1.76 80.57 44.91
CA ILE A 342 -2.64 81.71 45.24
C ILE A 342 -2.27 82.27 46.62
N ALA A 343 -2.01 81.41 47.61
CA ALA A 343 -1.57 81.83 48.94
C ALA A 343 -0.23 82.60 48.92
N ASN A 344 0.72 82.18 48.08
CA ASN A 344 2.01 82.86 47.96
C ASN A 344 1.93 84.17 47.17
N VAL A 345 0.99 84.31 46.22
CA VAL A 345 0.72 85.60 45.55
C VAL A 345 0.09 86.61 46.52
N ILE A 346 -0.89 86.19 47.32
CA ILE A 346 -1.53 87.05 48.33
C ILE A 346 -0.53 87.45 49.42
N ARG A 347 0.33 86.54 49.87
CA ARG A 347 1.41 86.85 50.84
C ARG A 347 2.42 87.84 50.27
N LYS A 348 2.78 87.72 49.00
CA LYS A 348 3.70 88.64 48.32
C LYS A 348 3.12 90.05 48.20
N MET A 349 1.81 90.19 47.96
CA MET A 349 1.14 91.50 48.01
C MET A 349 1.07 92.09 49.42
N ARG A 350 1.05 91.25 50.47
CA ARG A 350 1.04 91.69 51.88
C ARG A 350 2.44 91.86 52.49
N GLY A 351 3.52 91.69 51.71
CA GLY A 351 4.90 91.86 52.18
C GLY A 351 5.38 90.79 53.17
N VAL A 352 4.72 89.62 53.21
CA VAL A 352 5.06 88.50 54.11
C VAL A 352 5.82 87.42 53.32
N PRO A 353 6.83 86.75 53.89
CA PRO A 353 7.55 85.69 53.21
C PRO A 353 6.62 84.52 52.78
N PRO A 354 6.95 83.85 51.65
CA PRO A 354 6.14 82.77 51.10
C PRO A 354 6.14 81.52 52.00
N LEU A 355 5.07 80.73 51.90
CA LEU A 355 4.97 79.38 52.46
C LEU A 355 5.81 78.37 51.69
#